data_AF-A0A351TXG2-F1
#
_entry.id   AF-A0A351TXG2-F1
#
_cell.length_a   1.000
_cell.length_b   1.000
_cell.length_c   1.000
_cell.angle_alpha   90.00
_cell.angle_beta   90.00
_cell.angle_gamma   90.00
#
_symmetry.space_group_name_H-M   'P 1'
#
loop_
_entity.id
_entity.type
_entity.pdbx_description
1 polymer ?
#
loop_
_entity_poly.entity_id
_entity_poly.type
_entity_poly.pdbx_seq_one_letter_code
_entity_poly.pdbx_strand_id
1 'polypeptide(L)'
;MNNQLEKIKRYVLIGGDVFVLYLSLWLTLLLRYGGEFSGDVWGRHFWAFTIIYAVWLVIFYINDLYSLHLAANNVQFYSRLSRALLAGAALAAVFFYFIPYFGITPKTNLFLNILILAALFPLWRQIYNVFLKSSALSQNILILGLTKESEELIQYLLNKP
;
A
#
# COMPACT_ATOMS: atom_id res chain seq x y z
N MET A 1 16.73 -6.78 19.55
CA MET A 1 15.99 -7.74 18.71
C MET A 1 14.77 -7.14 17.97
N ASN A 2 14.22 -5.99 18.39
CA ASN A 2 13.07 -5.33 17.72
C ASN A 2 13.34 -4.79 16.30
N ASN A 3 14.54 -4.25 16.03
CA ASN A 3 14.83 -3.63 14.73
C ASN A 3 14.78 -4.58 13.51
N GLN A 4 15.00 -5.89 13.71
CA GLN A 4 14.97 -6.85 12.61
C GLN A 4 13.53 -7.24 12.22
N LEU A 5 12.65 -7.38 13.22
CA LEU A 5 11.22 -7.69 13.00
C LEU A 5 10.50 -6.54 12.30
N GLU A 6 10.81 -5.29 12.65
CA GLU A 6 10.24 -4.12 11.98
C GLU A 6 10.68 -4.02 10.52
N LYS A 7 11.95 -4.33 10.22
CA LYS A 7 12.44 -4.39 8.84
C LYS A 7 11.71 -5.47 8.03
N ILE A 8 11.57 -6.68 8.57
CA ILE A 8 10.85 -7.78 7.91
C ILE A 8 9.40 -7.39 7.63
N LYS A 9 8.71 -6.79 8.62
CA LYS A 9 7.34 -6.29 8.46
C LYS A 9 7.24 -5.29 7.31
N ARG A 10 8.19 -4.35 7.20
CA ARG A 10 8.27 -3.38 6.10
C ARG A 10 8.55 -4.04 4.75
N TYR A 11 9.40 -5.06 4.68
CA TYR A 11 9.63 -5.80 3.44
C TYR A 11 8.41 -6.60 2.98
N VAL A 12 7.69 -7.24 3.91
CA VAL A 12 6.42 -7.94 3.60
C VAL A 12 5.37 -6.95 3.11
N LEU A 13 5.31 -5.76 3.72
CA LEU A 13 4.42 -4.67 3.32
C LEU A 13 4.68 -4.23 1.86
N ILE A 14 5.95 -3.96 1.53
CA ILE A 14 6.40 -3.55 0.19
C ILE A 14 6.14 -4.68 -0.82
N GLY A 15 6.50 -5.92 -0.49
CA GLY A 15 6.28 -7.07 -1.37
C GLY A 15 4.80 -7.31 -1.66
N GLY A 16 3.95 -7.14 -0.65
CA GLY A 16 2.51 -7.16 -0.80
C GLY A 16 1.96 -6.07 -1.71
N ASP A 17 2.48 -4.85 -1.61
CA ASP A 17 2.07 -3.76 -2.51
C ASP A 17 2.42 -4.03 -3.95
N VAL A 18 3.64 -4.55 -4.19
CA VAL A 18 4.07 -4.98 -5.52
C VAL A 18 3.12 -6.06 -6.05
N PHE A 19 2.77 -7.05 -5.21
CA PHE A 19 1.80 -8.08 -5.58
C PHE A 19 0.44 -7.49 -5.94
N VAL A 20 -0.08 -6.55 -5.15
CA VAL A 20 -1.37 -5.89 -5.40
C VAL A 20 -1.35 -5.04 -6.68
N LEU A 21 -0.23 -4.38 -6.99
CA LEU A 21 -0.07 -3.64 -8.24
C LEU A 21 -0.18 -4.57 -9.46
N TYR A 22 0.54 -5.69 -9.45
CA TYR A 22 0.48 -6.68 -10.53
C TYR A 22 -0.86 -7.42 -10.58
N LEU A 23 -1.48 -7.69 -9.43
CA LEU A 23 -2.82 -8.29 -9.36
C LEU A 23 -3.88 -7.33 -9.94
N SER A 24 -3.76 -6.03 -9.65
CA SER A 24 -4.61 -5.00 -10.24
C SER A 24 -4.45 -4.95 -11.75
N LEU A 25 -3.22 -5.04 -12.28
CA LEU A 25 -2.97 -5.11 -13.72
C LEU A 25 -3.61 -6.34 -14.35
N TRP A 26 -3.45 -7.50 -13.72
CA TRP A 26 -4.04 -8.75 -14.18
C TRP A 26 -5.56 -8.69 -14.22
N LEU A 27 -6.21 -8.20 -13.16
CA LEU A 27 -7.65 -7.99 -13.15
C LEU A 27 -8.10 -6.97 -14.20
N THR A 28 -7.34 -5.89 -14.38
CA THR A 28 -7.62 -4.88 -15.41
C THR A 28 -7.65 -5.52 -16.80
N LEU A 29 -6.64 -6.33 -17.11
CA LEU A 29 -6.52 -6.99 -18.42
C LEU A 29 -7.57 -8.09 -18.61
N LEU A 30 -7.88 -8.84 -17.56
CA LEU A 30 -8.93 -9.86 -17.59
C LEU A 30 -10.31 -9.23 -17.81
N LEU A 31 -10.62 -8.11 -17.16
CA LEU A 31 -11.88 -7.39 -17.36
C LEU A 31 -11.95 -6.69 -18.72
N ARG A 32 -10.81 -6.20 -19.24
CA ARG A 32 -10.71 -5.45 -20.50
C ARG A 32 -10.75 -6.37 -21.72
N TYR A 33 -9.96 -7.43 -21.72
CA TYR A 33 -9.75 -8.31 -22.88
C TYR A 33 -10.51 -9.62 -22.77
N GLY A 34 -10.95 -10.04 -21.57
CA GLY A 34 -11.77 -11.22 -21.38
C GLY A 34 -11.16 -12.46 -22.03
N GLY A 35 -11.85 -13.01 -23.04
CA GLY A 35 -11.43 -14.19 -23.81
C GLY A 35 -10.29 -13.96 -24.81
N GLU A 36 -9.95 -12.72 -25.14
CA GLU A 36 -8.80 -12.36 -25.99
C GLU A 36 -7.51 -12.14 -25.18
N PHE A 37 -7.49 -12.56 -23.91
CA PHE A 37 -6.29 -12.52 -23.09
C PHE A 37 -5.22 -13.47 -23.65
N SER A 38 -4.32 -12.92 -24.46
CA SER A 38 -3.14 -13.62 -24.96
C SER A 38 -1.86 -13.17 -24.23
N GLY A 39 -0.85 -14.04 -24.22
CA GLY A 39 0.46 -13.73 -23.63
C GLY A 39 1.12 -12.48 -24.24
N ASP A 40 0.85 -12.19 -25.51
CA ASP A 40 1.38 -11.01 -26.21
C ASP A 40 0.74 -9.70 -25.74
N VAL A 41 -0.55 -9.74 -25.38
CA VAL A 41 -1.23 -8.59 -24.76
C VAL A 41 -0.66 -8.38 -23.36
N TRP A 42 -0.49 -9.43 -22.57
CA TRP A 42 0.13 -9.36 -21.25
C TRP A 42 1.55 -8.76 -21.32
N GLY A 43 2.42 -9.30 -22.16
CA GLY A 43 3.82 -8.86 -22.26
C GLY A 43 3.97 -7.38 -22.60
N ARG A 44 3.17 -6.87 -23.56
CA ARG A 44 3.21 -5.45 -23.94
C ARG A 44 2.75 -4.53 -22.82
N HIS A 45 1.71 -4.91 -22.09
CA HIS A 45 1.21 -4.12 -20.96
C HIS A 45 2.12 -4.22 -19.74
N PHE A 46 2.69 -5.40 -19.49
CA PHE A 46 3.60 -5.64 -18.37
C PHE A 46 4.77 -4.67 -18.41
N TRP A 47 5.49 -4.58 -19.53
CA TRP A 47 6.64 -3.67 -19.65
C TRP A 47 6.26 -2.19 -19.48
N ALA A 48 5.16 -1.74 -20.09
CA ALA A 48 4.70 -0.37 -19.97
C ALA A 48 4.31 -0.02 -18.52
N PHE A 49 3.53 -0.89 -17.87
CA PHE A 49 3.05 -0.66 -16.51
C PHE A 49 4.13 -0.85 -15.46
N THR A 50 5.14 -1.71 -15.67
CA THR A 50 6.28 -1.85 -14.75
C THR A 50 7.03 -0.53 -14.57
N ILE A 51 7.24 0.24 -15.64
CA ILE A 51 7.88 1.57 -15.57
C ILE A 51 7.02 2.52 -14.71
N ILE A 52 5.70 2.52 -14.94
CA ILE A 52 4.75 3.35 -14.19
C ILE A 52 4.70 2.93 -12.72
N TYR A 53 4.70 1.62 -12.44
CA TYR A 53 4.68 1.07 -11.10
C TYR A 53 5.96 1.36 -10.33
N ALA A 54 7.12 1.35 -10.99
CA ALA A 54 8.36 1.80 -10.37
C ALA A 54 8.25 3.25 -9.88
N VAL A 55 7.70 4.14 -10.72
CA VAL A 55 7.43 5.53 -10.32
C VAL A 55 6.40 5.61 -9.19
N TRP A 56 5.32 4.83 -9.24
CA TRP A 56 4.32 4.80 -8.17
C TRP A 56 4.89 4.32 -6.84
N LEU A 57 5.78 3.32 -6.82
CA LEU A 57 6.45 2.89 -5.60
C LEU A 57 7.26 4.02 -4.97
N VAL A 58 7.94 4.83 -5.79
CA VAL A 58 8.65 6.04 -5.31
C VAL A 58 7.66 7.06 -4.73
N ILE A 59 6.52 7.30 -5.39
CA ILE A 59 5.48 8.21 -4.89
C ILE A 59 4.90 7.69 -3.57
N PHE A 60 4.62 6.39 -3.46
CA PHE A 60 4.16 5.76 -2.22
C PHE A 60 5.18 5.91 -1.11
N TYR A 61 6.47 5.83 -1.45
CA TYR A 61 7.56 6.03 -0.52
C TYR A 61 7.61 7.46 0.01
N ILE A 62 7.52 8.45 -0.89
CA ILE A 62 7.51 9.88 -0.53
C ILE A 62 6.27 10.23 0.31
N ASN A 63 5.11 9.61 0.02
CA ASN A 63 3.88 9.83 0.77
C ASN A 63 3.81 9.04 2.09
N ASP A 64 4.91 8.41 2.50
CA ASP A 64 5.03 7.68 3.77
C ASP A 64 3.92 6.63 3.95
N LEU A 65 3.50 5.99 2.85
CA LEU A 65 2.52 4.88 2.86
C LEU A 65 3.13 3.56 3.37
N TYR A 66 4.44 3.56 3.66
CA TYR A 66 5.17 2.42 4.22
C TYR A 66 5.51 2.58 5.70
N SER A 67 5.04 3.64 6.38
CA SER A 67 5.19 3.72 7.82
C SER A 67 4.29 2.68 8.50
N LEU A 68 4.89 1.85 9.35
CA LEU A 68 4.17 0.81 10.12
C LEU A 68 3.13 1.40 11.08
N HIS A 69 3.22 2.71 11.35
CA HIS A 69 2.25 3.46 12.15
C HIS A 69 0.97 3.83 11.38
N LEU A 70 0.97 3.77 10.05
CA LEU A 70 -0.18 4.14 9.23
C LEU A 70 -1.16 2.97 9.09
N ALA A 71 -2.15 2.92 10.00
CA ALA A 71 -3.22 1.95 9.91
C ALA A 71 -4.16 2.27 8.72
N ALA A 72 -4.55 1.23 7.98
CA ALA A 72 -5.50 1.30 6.86
C ALA A 72 -6.87 1.89 7.24
N ASN A 73 -7.21 1.90 8.54
CA ASN A 73 -8.48 2.42 9.05
C ASN A 73 -8.42 3.92 9.43
N ASN A 74 -7.29 4.58 9.16
CA ASN A 74 -7.11 5.99 9.48
C ASN A 74 -7.49 6.87 8.28
N VAL A 75 -8.26 7.93 8.50
CA VAL A 75 -8.60 8.95 7.48
C VAL A 75 -7.32 9.52 6.84
N GLN A 76 -6.24 9.65 7.59
CA GLN A 76 -4.95 10.09 7.07
C GLN A 76 -4.37 9.13 6.02
N PHE A 77 -4.57 7.81 6.17
CA PHE A 77 -4.12 6.82 5.19
C PHE A 77 -4.83 7.03 3.84
N TYR A 78 -6.16 7.15 3.85
CA TYR A 78 -6.94 7.39 2.63
C TYR A 78 -6.59 8.72 1.96
N SER A 79 -6.31 9.77 2.75
CA SER A 79 -5.87 11.07 2.23
C SER A 79 -4.49 10.99 1.56
N ARG A 80 -3.52 10.27 2.15
CA ARG A 80 -2.20 10.05 1.54
C ARG A 80 -2.28 9.15 0.30
N LEU A 81 -3.09 8.09 0.37
CA LEU A 81 -3.30 7.17 -0.75
C LEU A 81 -3.90 7.89 -1.95
N SER A 82 -4.96 8.68 -1.76
CA SER A 82 -5.60 9.40 -2.86
C SER A 82 -4.65 10.42 -3.51
N ARG A 83 -3.88 11.17 -2.72
CA ARG A 83 -2.85 12.09 -3.24
C ARG A 83 -1.79 11.35 -4.05
N ALA A 84 -1.31 10.21 -3.55
CA ALA A 84 -0.33 9.41 -4.25
C ALA A 84 -0.87 8.81 -5.56
N LEU A 85 -2.11 8.32 -5.55
CA LEU A 85 -2.80 7.82 -6.74
C LEU A 85 -3.02 8.91 -7.77
N LEU A 86 -3.42 10.12 -7.35
CA LEU A 86 -3.61 11.26 -8.25
C LEU A 86 -2.30 11.72 -8.87
N ALA A 87 -1.24 11.88 -8.08
CA ALA A 87 0.09 12.23 -8.57
C ALA A 87 0.62 11.16 -9.54
N GLY A 88 0.43 9.89 -9.17
CA GLY A 88 0.79 8.75 -10.00
C GLY A 88 0.00 8.69 -11.31
N ALA A 89 -1.30 8.94 -11.26
CA ALA A 89 -2.17 8.96 -12.43
C ALA A 89 -1.80 10.10 -13.39
N ALA A 90 -1.49 11.29 -12.86
CA ALA A 90 -1.02 12.42 -13.66
C ALA A 90 0.28 12.09 -14.38
N LEU A 91 1.27 11.54 -13.68
CA LEU A 91 2.54 11.13 -14.28
C LEU A 91 2.37 10.02 -15.32
N ALA A 92 1.52 9.03 -15.05
CA ALA A 92 1.24 7.97 -16.00
C ALA A 92 0.50 8.48 -17.24
N ALA A 93 -0.43 9.43 -17.08
CA ALA A 93 -1.10 10.08 -18.20
C ALA A 93 -0.10 10.87 -19.08
N VAL A 94 0.85 11.57 -18.47
CA VAL A 94 1.95 12.25 -19.17
C VAL A 94 2.81 11.22 -19.91
N PHE A 95 3.22 10.14 -19.25
CA PHE A 95 4.04 9.08 -19.86
C PHE A 95 3.36 8.47 -21.10
N PHE A 96 2.08 8.11 -21.00
CA PHE A 96 1.31 7.59 -22.13
C PHE A 96 1.03 8.62 -23.23
N TYR A 97 1.05 9.91 -22.91
CA TYR A 97 0.93 10.96 -23.91
C TYR A 97 2.21 11.10 -24.75
N PHE A 98 3.37 11.06 -24.10
CA PHE A 98 4.67 11.21 -24.79
C PHE A 98 5.17 9.95 -25.48
N ILE A 99 4.70 8.77 -25.09
CA ILE A 99 5.11 7.48 -25.68
C ILE A 99 3.89 6.82 -26.33
N PRO A 100 3.48 7.25 -27.54
CA PRO A 100 2.38 6.63 -28.30
C PRO A 100 2.80 5.31 -28.98
N TYR A 101 3.80 4.62 -28.44
CA TYR A 101 4.37 3.42 -29.08
C TYR A 101 3.49 2.18 -28.94
N PHE A 102 2.61 2.14 -27.93
CA PHE A 102 1.98 0.89 -27.52
C PHE A 102 0.79 0.43 -28.37
N GLY A 103 0.22 1.22 -29.28
CA GLY A 103 -0.93 0.82 -30.14
C GLY A 103 -2.19 0.35 -29.39
N ILE A 104 -2.13 0.40 -28.06
CA ILE A 104 -3.14 0.06 -27.08
C ILE A 104 -3.79 1.37 -26.67
N THR A 105 -5.10 1.41 -26.41
CA THR A 105 -5.74 2.55 -25.76
C THR A 105 -5.35 2.57 -24.27
N PRO A 106 -4.31 3.32 -23.86
CA PRO A 106 -3.69 3.13 -22.56
C PRO A 106 -4.48 3.86 -21.47
N LYS A 107 -5.19 4.92 -21.85
CA LYS A 107 -5.98 5.77 -20.96
C LYS A 107 -7.08 5.01 -20.24
N THR A 108 -7.78 4.10 -20.95
CA THR A 108 -8.84 3.28 -20.35
C THR A 108 -8.28 2.19 -19.43
N ASN A 109 -7.18 1.54 -19.83
CA ASN A 109 -6.49 0.56 -18.97
C ASN A 109 -5.94 1.22 -17.71
N LEU A 110 -5.32 2.40 -17.83
CA LEU A 110 -4.83 3.15 -16.69
C LEU A 110 -5.96 3.49 -15.73
N PHE A 111 -7.07 4.01 -16.25
CA PHE A 111 -8.22 4.39 -15.43
C PHE A 111 -8.80 3.19 -14.67
N LEU A 112 -9.05 2.08 -15.37
CA LEU A 112 -9.49 0.82 -14.74
C LEU A 112 -8.48 0.32 -13.70
N ASN A 113 -7.19 0.39 -14.02
CA ASN A 113 -6.14 -0.04 -13.11
C ASN A 113 -6.09 0.80 -11.83
N ILE A 114 -6.25 2.13 -11.93
CA ILE A 114 -6.35 3.03 -10.78
C ILE A 114 -7.58 2.67 -9.94
N LEU A 115 -8.72 2.43 -10.58
CA LEU A 115 -9.97 2.11 -9.88
C LEU A 115 -9.86 0.78 -9.12
N ILE A 116 -9.36 -0.25 -9.80
CA ILE A 116 -9.12 -1.58 -9.21
C ILE A 116 -8.07 -1.49 -8.11
N LEU A 117 -6.99 -0.73 -8.32
CA LEU A 117 -5.96 -0.51 -7.30
C LEU A 117 -6.52 0.23 -6.08
N ALA A 118 -7.32 1.28 -6.28
CA ALA A 118 -7.93 2.04 -5.21
C ALA A 118 -8.86 1.18 -4.34
N ALA A 119 -9.44 0.11 -4.89
CA ALA A 119 -10.22 -0.87 -4.15
C ALA A 119 -9.34 -1.96 -3.47
N LEU A 120 -8.38 -2.54 -4.20
CA LEU A 120 -7.54 -3.63 -3.69
C LEU A 120 -6.51 -3.16 -2.65
N PHE A 121 -5.96 -1.97 -2.80
CA PHE A 121 -4.88 -1.48 -1.96
C PHE A 121 -5.32 -1.32 -0.49
N PRO A 122 -6.46 -0.69 -0.17
CA PRO A 122 -7.00 -0.68 1.19
C PRO A 122 -7.33 -2.08 1.71
N LEU A 123 -7.86 -2.98 0.88
CA LEU A 123 -8.20 -4.36 1.27
C LEU A 123 -6.94 -5.13 1.70
N TRP A 124 -5.89 -5.10 0.90
CA TRP A 124 -4.59 -5.66 1.25
C TRP A 124 -4.07 -5.06 2.56
N ARG A 125 -4.21 -3.75 2.72
CA ARG A 125 -3.75 -3.05 3.92
C ARG A 125 -4.54 -3.40 5.17
N GLN A 126 -5.84 -3.64 5.05
CA GLN A 126 -6.67 -4.14 6.13
C GLN A 126 -6.27 -5.57 6.52
N ILE A 127 -6.06 -6.45 5.54
CA ILE A 127 -5.56 -7.82 5.76
C ILE A 127 -4.22 -7.76 6.49
N TYR A 128 -3.27 -6.97 5.99
CA TYR A 128 -1.97 -6.79 6.62
C TYR A 128 -2.08 -6.23 8.05
N ASN A 129 -2.97 -5.26 8.29
CA ASN A 129 -3.22 -4.73 9.62
C ASN A 129 -3.79 -5.77 10.59
N VAL A 130 -4.66 -6.67 10.12
CA VAL A 130 -5.22 -7.77 10.92
C VAL A 130 -4.13 -8.79 11.24
N PHE A 131 -3.32 -9.19 10.25
CA PHE A 131 -2.16 -10.05 10.46
C PHE A 131 -1.15 -9.44 11.43
N LEU A 132 -0.88 -8.13 11.30
CA LEU A 132 -0.05 -7.40 12.24
C LEU A 132 -0.66 -7.32 13.62
N LYS A 133 -1.96 -7.04 13.79
CA LYS A 133 -2.61 -7.02 15.12
C LYS A 133 -2.54 -8.38 15.81
N SER A 134 -2.68 -9.47 15.05
CA SER A 134 -2.50 -10.83 15.56
C SER A 134 -1.05 -11.10 16.02
N SER A 135 -0.05 -10.47 15.39
CA SER A 135 1.36 -10.53 15.80
C SER A 135 1.78 -9.43 16.82
N ALA A 136 1.02 -8.34 16.91
CA ALA A 136 1.30 -7.17 17.77
C ALA A 136 0.63 -7.25 19.14
N LEU A 137 -0.28 -8.20 19.36
CA LEU A 137 -0.78 -8.57 20.69
C LEU A 137 0.25 -9.30 21.57
N SER A 138 1.51 -9.44 21.12
CA SER A 138 2.64 -9.76 22.00
C SER A 138 3.58 -8.57 22.21
N GLN A 139 3.12 -7.33 22.05
CA GLN A 139 3.72 -6.23 22.80
C GLN A 139 3.14 -6.25 24.21
N ASN A 140 3.71 -7.13 25.05
CA ASN A 140 3.76 -6.88 26.49
C ASN A 140 4.26 -5.44 26.63
N ILE A 141 3.37 -4.55 27.06
CA ILE A 141 3.73 -3.22 27.50
C ILE A 141 4.55 -3.44 28.77
N LEU A 142 5.86 -3.64 28.61
CA LEU A 142 6.80 -3.64 29.70
C LEU A 142 7.08 -2.16 30.00
N ILE A 143 6.38 -1.64 30.99
CA ILE A 143 6.69 -0.34 31.59
C ILE A 143 8.07 -0.47 32.24
N LEU A 144 9.12 -0.17 31.48
CA LEU A 144 10.49 -0.04 32.01
C LEU A 144 10.65 1.40 32.50
N GLY A 145 10.31 1.58 33.77
CA GLY A 145 10.47 2.84 34.49
C GLY A 145 9.75 2.77 35.84
N LEU A 146 10.35 2.14 36.83
CA LEU A 146 10.01 2.39 38.24
C LEU A 146 10.60 3.76 38.63
N THR A 147 10.04 4.82 38.06
CA THR A 147 10.26 6.19 38.54
C THR A 147 9.21 6.49 39.61
N LYS A 148 9.58 7.25 40.65
CA LYS A 148 8.69 7.60 41.79
C LYS A 148 7.31 8.15 41.34
N GLU A 149 7.27 8.81 40.19
CA GLU A 149 6.05 9.36 39.56
C GLU A 149 5.05 8.27 39.13
N SER A 150 5.53 7.07 38.77
CA SER A 150 4.69 5.94 38.38
C SER A 150 4.03 5.27 39.58
N GLU A 151 4.68 5.27 40.75
CA GLU A 151 4.08 4.83 42.02
C GLU A 151 2.98 5.79 42.49
N GLU A 152 3.17 7.11 42.33
CA GLU A 152 2.15 8.11 42.66
C GLU A 152 0.90 7.97 41.78
N LEU A 153 1.06 7.65 40.49
CA LEU A 153 -0.07 7.41 39.59
C LEU A 153 -0.85 6.14 39.95
N ILE A 154 -0.16 5.07 40.35
CA ILE A 154 -0.79 3.83 40.80
C ILE A 154 -1.56 4.06 42.11
N GLN A 155 -0.97 4.81 43.05
CA GLN A 155 -1.63 5.19 44.32
C GLN A 155 -2.84 6.10 44.09
N TYR A 156 -2.78 7.02 43.12
CA TYR A 156 -3.92 7.88 42.76
C TYR A 156 -5.09 7.09 42.19
N LEU A 157 -4.82 6.08 41.35
CA LEU A 157 -5.85 5.23 40.74
C LEU A 157 -6.47 4.25 41.73
N LEU A 158 -5.74 3.82 42.77
CA LEU A 158 -6.28 2.95 43.82
C LEU A 158 -7.12 3.71 44.87
N ASN A 159 -6.92 5.02 45.02
CA ASN A 159 -7.62 5.85 46.02
C ASN A 159 -8.84 6.61 45.47
N LYS A 160 -9.30 6.32 44.25
CA LYS A 160 -10.61 6.76 43.76
C LYS A 160 -11.45 5.55 43.38
N PRO A 161 -12.52 5.21 44.14
CA PRO A 161 -13.49 4.20 43.73
C PRO A 161 -14.24 4.62 42.46
#